data_AF-A0A162L3V1-F1
#
_entry.id   AF-A0A162L3V1-F1
#
_cell.length_a   1.000
_cell.length_b   1.000
_cell.length_c   1.000
_cell.angle_alpha   90.00
_cell.angle_beta   90.00
_cell.angle_gamma   90.00
#
_symmetry.space_group_name_H-M   'P 1'
#
loop_
_entity.id
_entity.type
_entity.pdbx_description
1 polymer ?
#
loop_
_entity_poly.entity_id
_entity_poly.type
_entity_poly.pdbx_seq_one_letter_code
_entity_poly.pdbx_strand_id
1 'polypeptide(L)'
;MKKHTKVVTSILKNYYKDLAIIALFERQIEVLDYGLNKDRVVTDAEKDKTLKKIASIKKKIEVLKFNNCQIDLIVGSIRKSNEKDCEILDLKFKKGLLNSKISLMLSYNESTIWQKENDLYEYIYQ
;
A
#
# COMPACT_ATOMS: atom_id res chain seq x y z
N MET A 1 -23.25 -2.62 -10.15
CA MET A 1 -22.09 -1.84 -9.61
C MET A 1 -22.02 -0.52 -10.35
N LYS A 2 -22.08 0.62 -9.64
CA LYS A 2 -22.08 1.96 -10.26
C LYS A 2 -20.73 2.21 -10.97
N LYS A 3 -20.70 3.12 -11.96
CA LYS A 3 -19.49 3.41 -12.78
C LYS A 3 -18.31 3.89 -11.93
N HIS A 4 -18.54 4.75 -10.95
CA HIS A 4 -17.50 5.26 -10.04
C HIS A 4 -16.91 4.17 -9.14
N THR A 5 -17.73 3.20 -8.67
CA THR A 5 -17.25 2.08 -7.84
C THR A 5 -16.15 1.29 -8.55
N LYS A 6 -16.29 1.06 -9.87
CA LYS A 6 -15.26 0.40 -10.70
C LYS A 6 -13.97 1.21 -10.76
N VAL A 7 -14.08 2.53 -10.93
CA VAL A 7 -12.93 3.44 -11.00
C VAL A 7 -12.18 3.44 -9.67
N VAL A 8 -12.89 3.68 -8.56
CA VAL A 8 -12.28 3.70 -7.22
C VAL A 8 -11.67 2.35 -6.86
N THR A 9 -12.35 1.24 -7.17
CA THR A 9 -11.78 -0.11 -6.97
C THR A 9 -10.45 -0.28 -7.73
N SER A 10 -10.36 0.23 -8.96
CA SER A 10 -9.12 0.16 -9.74
C SER A 10 -8.01 1.02 -9.14
N ILE A 11 -8.35 2.22 -8.67
CA ILE A 11 -7.43 3.13 -7.99
C ILE A 11 -6.88 2.46 -6.72
N LEU A 12 -7.75 1.93 -5.87
CA LEU A 12 -7.36 1.27 -4.63
C LEU A 12 -6.54 0.00 -4.89
N LYS A 13 -6.89 -0.81 -5.89
CA LYS A 13 -6.06 -1.97 -6.29
C LYS A 13 -4.63 -1.56 -6.65
N ASN A 14 -4.47 -0.48 -7.43
CA ASN A 14 -3.15 0.02 -7.80
C ASN A 14 -2.41 0.59 -6.60
N TYR A 15 -3.07 1.41 -5.77
CA TYR A 15 -2.51 1.97 -4.55
C TYR A 15 -1.95 0.89 -3.61
N TYR A 16 -2.76 -0.12 -3.26
CA TYR A 16 -2.34 -1.19 -2.36
C TYR A 16 -1.26 -2.10 -2.97
N LYS A 17 -1.27 -2.29 -4.29
CA LYS A 17 -0.19 -2.96 -5.01
C LYS A 17 1.12 -2.18 -4.91
N ASP A 18 1.06 -0.86 -5.11
CA ASP A 18 2.24 0.01 -5.02
C ASP A 18 2.80 0.05 -3.60
N LEU A 19 1.94 0.08 -2.57
CA LEU A 19 2.39 -0.06 -1.17
C LEU A 19 3.17 -1.36 -0.93
N ALA A 20 2.71 -2.48 -1.51
CA ALA A 20 3.44 -3.75 -1.41
C ALA A 20 4.79 -3.69 -2.16
N ILE A 21 4.85 -3.04 -3.32
CA ILE A 21 6.09 -2.84 -4.09
C ILE A 21 7.06 -1.95 -3.30
N ILE A 22 6.58 -0.86 -2.68
CA ILE A 22 7.39 0.02 -1.83
C ILE A 22 8.00 -0.79 -0.69
N ALA A 23 7.21 -1.59 0.03
CA ALA A 23 7.72 -2.41 1.14
C ALA A 23 8.78 -3.42 0.67
N LEU A 24 8.62 -4.03 -0.52
CA LEU A 24 9.61 -4.91 -1.12
C LEU A 24 10.92 -4.16 -1.45
N PHE A 25 10.82 -2.94 -1.99
CA PHE A 25 11.97 -2.10 -2.30
C PHE A 25 12.70 -1.62 -1.04
N GLU A 26 11.97 -1.23 0.01
CA GLU A 26 12.55 -0.87 1.30
C GLU A 26 13.31 -2.06 1.91
N ARG A 27 12.76 -3.28 1.83
CA ARG A 27 13.45 -4.50 2.26
C ARG A 27 14.69 -4.80 1.42
N GLN A 28 14.65 -4.56 0.11
CA GLN A 28 15.82 -4.72 -0.76
C GLN A 28 16.93 -3.73 -0.39
N ILE A 29 16.60 -2.49 -0.05
CA ILE A 29 17.57 -1.50 0.43
C ILE A 29 18.21 -2.01 1.73
N GLU A 30 17.42 -2.49 2.70
CA GLU A 30 17.93 -3.00 3.97
C GLU A 30 18.95 -4.14 3.78
N VAL A 31 18.66 -5.08 2.87
CA VAL A 31 19.58 -6.20 2.57
C VAL A 31 20.88 -5.70 1.91
N LEU A 32 20.79 -4.74 0.99
CA LEU A 32 21.97 -4.17 0.33
C LEU A 32 22.82 -3.37 1.31
N ASP A 33 22.18 -2.58 2.18
CA ASP A 33 22.86 -1.76 3.20
C ASP A 33 23.53 -2.63 4.26
N TYR A 34 22.87 -3.69 4.71
CA TYR A 34 23.47 -4.69 5.59
C TYR A 34 24.72 -5.36 4.98
N GLY A 35 24.70 -5.60 3.67
CA GLY A 35 25.83 -6.14 2.93
C GLY A 35 27.04 -5.19 2.87
N LEU A 36 26.81 -3.88 3.01
CA LEU A 36 27.85 -2.85 3.04
C LEU A 36 28.42 -2.60 4.44
N ASN A 37 27.59 -2.77 5.48
CA ASN A 37 27.96 -2.44 6.87
C ASN A 37 28.57 -3.61 7.65
N LYS A 38 28.43 -4.85 7.18
CA LYS A 38 29.19 -5.98 7.73
C LYS A 38 30.63 -5.93 7.25
N ASP A 39 31.58 -6.40 8.09
CA ASP A 39 33.03 -6.57 7.85
C ASP A 39 33.40 -7.49 6.66
N ARG A 40 32.69 -7.34 5.54
CA ARG A 40 33.01 -7.94 4.27
C ARG A 40 34.01 -7.02 3.61
N VAL A 41 35.13 -7.59 3.16
CA VAL A 41 36.06 -6.89 2.27
C VAL A 41 35.34 -6.70 0.93
N VAL A 42 34.60 -5.60 0.80
CA VAL A 42 33.94 -5.17 -0.42
C VAL A 42 34.86 -4.16 -1.09
N THR A 43 35.15 -4.36 -2.37
CA THR A 43 35.97 -3.38 -3.12
C THR A 43 35.24 -2.05 -3.26
N ASP A 44 35.97 -0.93 -3.39
CA ASP A 44 35.36 0.38 -3.60
C ASP A 44 34.42 0.41 -4.82
N ALA A 45 34.76 -0.36 -5.86
CA ALA A 45 33.93 -0.50 -7.06
C ALA A 45 32.59 -1.22 -6.77
N GLU A 46 32.60 -2.29 -5.98
CA GLU A 46 31.37 -3.00 -5.59
C GLU A 46 30.51 -2.18 -4.63
N LYS A 47 31.15 -1.39 -3.76
CA LYS A 47 30.48 -0.44 -2.87
C LYS A 47 29.76 0.63 -3.67
N ASP A 48 30.43 1.27 -4.63
CA ASP A 48 29.84 2.28 -5.52
C ASP A 48 28.67 1.71 -6.33
N LYS A 49 28.83 0.51 -6.90
CA LYS A 49 27.74 -0.19 -7.61
C LYS A 49 26.52 -0.42 -6.73
N THR A 50 26.73 -0.82 -5.48
CA THR A 50 25.66 -1.07 -4.51
C THR A 50 24.95 0.22 -4.11
N LEU A 51 25.70 1.30 -3.85
CA LEU A 51 25.15 2.63 -3.56
C LEU A 51 24.31 3.18 -4.72
N LYS A 52 24.79 3.04 -5.96
CA LYS A 52 24.03 3.40 -7.17
C LYS A 52 22.72 2.63 -7.28
N LYS A 53 22.73 1.33 -6.94
CA LYS A 53 21.53 0.50 -6.92
C LYS A 53 20.55 0.96 -5.84
N ILE A 54 21.02 1.24 -4.63
CA ILE A 54 20.20 1.80 -3.54
C ILE A 54 19.57 3.12 -3.96
N ALA A 55 20.34 4.05 -4.54
CA ALA A 55 19.84 5.34 -5.02
C ALA A 55 18.76 5.16 -6.10
N SER A 56 18.96 4.24 -7.04
CA SER A 56 17.96 3.91 -8.06
C SER A 56 16.66 3.39 -7.45
N ILE A 57 16.74 2.50 -6.45
CA ILE A 57 15.56 1.96 -5.75
C ILE A 57 14.85 3.07 -4.97
N LYS A 58 15.57 3.94 -4.26
CA LYS A 58 15.00 5.09 -3.53
C LYS A 58 14.20 6.00 -4.47
N LYS A 59 14.76 6.33 -5.64
CA LYS A 59 14.05 7.13 -6.65
C LYS A 59 12.75 6.46 -7.12
N LYS A 60 12.74 5.13 -7.29
CA LYS A 60 11.51 4.38 -7.64
C LYS A 60 10.47 4.46 -6.53
N ILE A 61 10.89 4.34 -5.26
CA ILE A 61 10.00 4.50 -4.11
C ILE A 61 9.40 5.91 -4.09
N GLU A 62 10.20 6.95 -4.29
CA GLU A 62 9.74 8.35 -4.32
C GLU A 62 8.69 8.58 -5.42
N VAL A 63 8.93 8.05 -6.63
CA VAL A 63 7.95 8.13 -7.73
C VAL A 63 6.63 7.43 -7.36
N LEU A 64 6.69 6.24 -6.76
CA LEU A 64 5.48 5.54 -6.32
C LEU A 64 4.75 6.30 -5.21
N LYS A 65 5.46 6.86 -4.24
CA LYS A 65 4.89 7.69 -3.17
C LYS A 65 4.24 8.96 -3.75
N PHE A 66 4.89 9.61 -4.72
CA PHE A 66 4.34 10.77 -5.41
C PHE A 66 3.06 10.43 -6.19
N ASN A 67 3.08 9.35 -6.99
CA ASN A 67 1.91 8.92 -7.76
C ASN A 67 0.70 8.59 -6.87
N ASN A 68 0.96 8.11 -5.65
CA ASN A 68 -0.06 7.72 -4.69
C ASN A 68 -0.43 8.82 -3.68
N CYS A 69 0.20 10.00 -3.72
CA CYS A 69 0.08 11.00 -2.63
C CYS A 69 -1.36 11.42 -2.32
N GLN A 70 -2.20 11.60 -3.34
CA GLN A 70 -3.59 12.01 -3.15
C GLN A 70 -4.40 10.92 -2.43
N ILE A 71 -4.26 9.68 -2.87
CA ILE A 71 -4.96 8.54 -2.26
C ILE A 71 -4.43 8.27 -0.86
N ASP A 72 -3.13 8.44 -0.64
CA ASP A 72 -2.51 8.29 0.68
C ASP A 72 -3.08 9.29 1.69
N LEU A 73 -3.30 10.55 1.28
CA LEU A 73 -3.96 11.56 2.11
C LEU A 73 -5.41 11.19 2.44
N ILE A 74 -6.18 10.71 1.45
CA ILE A 74 -7.58 10.33 1.64
C ILE A 74 -7.68 9.12 2.58
N VAL A 75 -6.92 8.05 2.32
CA VAL A 75 -6.88 6.86 3.17
C VAL A 75 -6.36 7.20 4.57
N GLY A 76 -5.36 8.08 4.68
CA GLY A 76 -4.87 8.60 5.95
C GLY A 76 -5.94 9.38 6.74
N SER A 77 -6.80 10.14 6.05
CA SER A 77 -7.94 10.83 6.65
C SER A 77 -8.98 9.84 7.19
N ILE A 78 -9.36 8.83 6.37
CA ILE A 78 -10.28 7.76 6.77
C ILE A 78 -9.75 7.02 8.00
N ARG A 79 -8.45 6.67 8.01
CA ARG A 79 -7.82 5.98 9.14
C ARG A 79 -7.90 6.77 10.44
N LYS A 80 -7.80 8.10 10.37
CA LYS A 80 -7.90 8.99 11.54
C LYS A 80 -9.34 9.17 12.02
N SER A 81 -10.31 9.23 11.11
CA SER A 81 -11.72 9.44 11.45
C SER A 81 -12.43 8.15 11.87
N ASN A 82 -12.12 7.04 11.21
CA ASN A 82 -12.70 5.73 11.49
C ASN A 82 -11.74 4.58 11.12
N GLU A 83 -11.02 4.09 12.13
CA GLU A 83 -10.07 2.99 11.98
C GLU A 83 -10.69 1.71 11.40
N LYS A 84 -11.93 1.37 11.81
CA LYS A 84 -12.62 0.16 11.34
C LYS A 84 -12.97 0.22 9.85
N ASP A 85 -13.31 1.40 9.35
CA ASP A 85 -13.60 1.56 7.92
C ASP A 85 -12.31 1.44 7.10
N CYS A 86 -11.19 1.94 7.62
CA CYS A 86 -9.88 1.71 7.01
C CYS A 86 -9.47 0.22 7.05
N GLU A 87 -9.84 -0.50 8.11
CA GLU A 87 -9.57 -1.94 8.24
C GLU A 87 -10.33 -2.75 7.18
N ILE A 88 -11.55 -2.34 6.80
CA ILE A 88 -12.28 -2.94 5.67
C ILE A 88 -11.47 -2.81 4.38
N LEU A 89 -10.92 -1.63 4.09
CA LEU A 89 -10.07 -1.41 2.90
C LEU A 89 -8.80 -2.27 2.94
N ASP A 90 -8.13 -2.34 4.10
CA ASP A 90 -6.93 -3.15 4.28
C ASP A 90 -7.22 -4.64 4.08
N LEU A 91 -8.28 -5.18 4.68
CA LEU A 91 -8.66 -6.58 4.50
C LEU A 91 -9.07 -6.89 3.05
N LYS A 92 -9.74 -5.94 2.39
CA LYS A 92 -10.18 -6.10 0.99
C LYS A 92 -9.02 -6.06 0.01
N PHE A 93 -8.20 -5.01 0.06
CA PHE A 93 -7.22 -4.72 -0.99
C PHE A 93 -5.80 -5.16 -0.64
N LYS A 94 -5.40 -5.11 0.65
CA LYS A 94 -4.08 -5.60 1.09
C LYS A 94 -4.08 -7.12 1.27
N LYS A 95 -5.18 -7.68 1.78
CA LYS A 95 -5.30 -9.13 2.05
C LYS A 95 -6.11 -9.90 1.00
N GLY A 96 -6.83 -9.22 0.11
CA GLY A 96 -7.60 -9.86 -0.96
C GLY A 96 -8.82 -10.63 -0.47
N LEU A 97 -9.38 -10.28 0.70
CA LEU A 97 -10.46 -11.05 1.30
C LEU A 97 -11.84 -10.71 0.69
N LEU A 98 -12.73 -11.70 0.68
CA LEU A 98 -14.13 -11.54 0.31
C LEU A 98 -14.94 -10.93 1.47
N ASN A 99 -16.06 -10.28 1.16
CA ASN A 99 -16.90 -9.60 2.16
C ASN A 99 -17.42 -10.57 3.23
N SER A 100 -17.74 -11.80 2.85
CA SER A 100 -18.12 -12.88 3.77
C SER A 100 -17.04 -13.26 4.79
N LYS A 101 -15.75 -13.04 4.47
CA LYS A 101 -14.65 -13.29 5.40
C LYS A 101 -14.34 -12.05 6.25
N ILE A 102 -14.46 -10.86 5.64
CA ILE A 102 -14.32 -9.58 6.34
C ILE A 102 -15.42 -9.45 7.41
N SER A 103 -16.64 -9.84 7.09
CA SER A 103 -17.79 -9.81 8.01
C SER A 103 -17.51 -10.64 9.28
N LEU A 104 -16.97 -11.85 9.11
CA LEU A 104 -16.54 -12.71 10.22
C LEU A 104 -15.41 -12.08 11.04
N MET A 105 -14.38 -11.52 10.39
CA MET A 105 -13.23 -10.93 11.09
C MET A 105 -13.61 -9.67 11.90
N LEU A 106 -14.53 -8.86 11.38
CA LEU A 106 -14.94 -7.61 12.00
C LEU A 106 -16.21 -7.72 12.84
N SER A 107 -16.77 -8.93 12.97
CA SER A 107 -18.05 -9.19 13.67
C SER A 107 -19.19 -8.30 13.16
N TYR A 108 -19.26 -8.11 11.85
CA TYR A 108 -20.34 -7.39 11.16
C TYR A 108 -21.17 -8.34 10.31
N ASN A 109 -22.38 -7.92 9.96
CA ASN A 109 -23.15 -8.58 8.92
C ASN A 109 -22.55 -8.28 7.54
N GLU A 110 -22.66 -9.21 6.59
CA GLU A 110 -22.12 -9.02 5.24
C GLU A 110 -22.75 -7.81 4.51
N SER A 111 -24.05 -7.55 4.74
CA SER A 111 -24.72 -6.36 4.23
C SER A 111 -24.13 -5.07 4.78
N THR A 112 -23.72 -5.05 6.05
CA THR A 112 -23.04 -3.91 6.68
C THR A 112 -21.67 -3.67 6.05
N ILE A 113 -20.90 -4.73 5.78
CA ILE A 113 -19.61 -4.61 5.06
C ILE A 113 -19.85 -4.03 3.67
N TRP A 114 -20.85 -4.53 2.94
CA TRP A 114 -21.16 -4.05 1.60
C TRP A 114 -21.58 -2.57 1.58
N GLN A 115 -22.39 -2.15 2.57
CA GLN A 115 -22.80 -0.75 2.70
C GLN A 115 -21.59 0.15 3.00
N LYS A 116 -20.80 -0.19 4.01
CA LYS A 116 -19.59 0.56 4.37
C LYS A 116 -18.58 0.65 3.22
N GLU A 117 -18.40 -0.44 2.48
CA GLU A 117 -17.54 -0.47 1.29
C GLU A 117 -18.02 0.52 0.22
N ASN A 118 -19.32 0.60 -0.03
CA ASN A 118 -19.86 1.59 -0.97
C ASN A 118 -19.74 3.03 -0.47
N ASP A 119 -20.01 3.28 0.82
CA ASP A 119 -19.89 4.62 1.41
C ASP A 119 -18.44 5.13 1.30
N LEU A 120 -17.47 4.24 1.55
CA LEU A 120 -16.04 4.51 1.35
C LEU A 120 -15.72 4.82 -0.11
N TYR A 121 -16.28 4.07 -1.06
CA TYR A 121 -16.05 4.34 -2.47
C TYR A 121 -16.66 5.65 -2.95
N GLU A 122 -17.81 6.04 -2.40
CA GLU A 122 -18.39 7.34 -2.69
C GLU A 122 -17.54 8.47 -2.08
N TYR A 123 -17.05 8.31 -0.85
CA TYR A 123 -16.16 9.28 -0.21
C TYR A 123 -14.85 9.49 -0.99
N ILE A 124 -14.24 8.42 -1.51
CA ILE A 124 -12.98 8.51 -2.26
C ILE A 124 -13.18 9.08 -3.68
N TYR A 125 -14.40 9.01 -4.22
CA TYR A 125 -14.69 9.52 -5.56
C TYR A 125 -14.94 11.04 -5.59
N GLN A 126 -15.34 11.62 -4.45
CA GLN A 126 -15.57 13.06 -4.29
C GLN A 126 -14.27 13.86 -4.35
#